data_AF-A0A351R607-F1
#
_entry.id   AF-A0A351R607-F1
#
_cell.length_a   1.000
_cell.length_b   1.000
_cell.length_c   1.000
_cell.angle_alpha   90.00
_cell.angle_beta   90.00
_cell.angle_gamma   90.00
#
_symmetry.space_group_name_H-M   'P 1'
#
loop_
_entity.id
_entity.type
_entity.pdbx_description
1 polymer ?
#
loop_
_entity_poly.entity_id
_entity_poly.type
_entity_poly.pdbx_seq_one_letter_code
_entity_poly.pdbx_strand_id
1 'polypeptide(L)' 'MKNLLSIFGKMDNSEIVSKLGILNKPGDRLEARITDSNRRVVKVQTDNGNSKYSATQYPNGTLVETKVTKQK' A
#
# COMPACT_ATOMS: atom_id res chain seq x y z
N MET A 1 -18.03 -2.46 7.40
CA MET A 1 -16.62 -2.91 7.47
C MET A 1 -16.04 -2.85 6.06
N LYS A 2 -14.84 -2.29 5.84
CA LYS A 2 -14.24 -2.22 4.49
C LYS A 2 -13.78 -3.62 4.06
N ASN A 3 -14.19 -4.06 2.87
CA ASN A 3 -13.88 -5.39 2.33
C ASN A 3 -12.40 -5.48 1.90
N LEU A 4 -11.67 -6.47 2.41
CA LEU A 4 -10.27 -6.71 2.04
C LEU A 4 -10.08 -7.00 0.55
N LEU A 5 -11.08 -7.56 -0.13
CA LEU A 5 -11.02 -7.89 -1.55
C LEU A 5 -10.88 -6.64 -2.45
N SER A 6 -11.27 -5.46 -1.93
CA SER A 6 -11.06 -4.18 -2.62
C SER A 6 -9.58 -3.85 -2.85
N ILE A 7 -8.65 -4.44 -2.08
CA ILE A 7 -7.20 -4.28 -2.28
C ILE A 7 -6.77 -4.87 -3.63
N PHE A 8 -7.43 -5.95 -4.06
CA PHE A 8 -7.20 -6.62 -5.33
C PHE A 8 -8.09 -6.10 -6.47
N GLY A 9 -8.85 -5.02 -6.23
CA GLY A 9 -9.81 -4.50 -7.21
C GLY A 9 -10.98 -5.45 -7.50
N LYS A 10 -11.17 -6.51 -6.70
CA LYS A 10 -12.27 -7.45 -6.88
C LYS A 10 -13.40 -7.09 -5.94
N MET A 11 -14.41 -6.40 -6.45
CA MET A 11 -15.64 -6.16 -5.71
C MET A 11 -16.80 -6.10 -6.71
N ASP A 12 -17.90 -6.77 -6.39
CA ASP A 12 -18.94 -7.23 -7.32
C ASP A 12 -19.88 -6.11 -7.83
N ASN A 13 -19.43 -4.85 -7.80
CA ASN A 13 -20.19 -3.68 -8.22
C ASN A 13 -19.54 -3.05 -9.46
N SER A 14 -20.28 -3.04 -10.56
CA SER A 14 -19.88 -2.57 -11.89
C SER A 14 -19.47 -1.10 -11.98
N GLU A 15 -19.66 -0.29 -10.94
CA GLU A 15 -19.36 1.15 -10.94
C GLU A 15 -17.90 1.50 -10.58
N ILE A 16 -17.09 0.55 -10.10
CA ILE A 16 -15.68 0.79 -9.68
C ILE A 16 -14.70 -0.01 -10.57
N VAL A 17 -15.00 -0.17 -11.85
CA VAL A 17 -14.04 -0.73 -12.83
C VAL A 17 -12.88 0.24 -13.12
N SER A 18 -13.00 1.52 -12.73
CA SER A 18 -12.00 2.57 -13.00
C SER A 18 -10.94 2.76 -11.92
N LYS A 19 -11.08 2.16 -10.73
CA LYS A 19 -10.09 2.28 -9.65
C LYS A 19 -9.23 1.03 -9.60
N LEU A 20 -8.14 1.05 -10.36
CA LEU A 20 -7.05 0.07 -10.24
C LEU A 20 -6.73 -0.12 -8.74
N GLY A 21 -6.66 -1.37 -8.32
CA GLY A 21 -6.29 -1.74 -6.94
C GLY A 21 -4.90 -1.23 -6.59
N ILE A 22 -4.48 -1.41 -5.34
CA ILE A 22 -3.14 -0.96 -4.93
C ILE A 22 -2.06 -1.92 -5.47
N LEU A 23 -2.42 -3.20 -5.64
CA LEU A 23 -1.57 -4.26 -6.19
C LEU A 23 -2.22 -4.79 -7.47
N ASN A 24 -1.59 -4.57 -8.63
CA ASN A 24 -2.21 -4.87 -9.92
C ASN A 24 -1.38 -5.84 -10.79
N LYS A 25 -0.08 -6.00 -10.50
CA LYS A 25 0.83 -6.83 -11.28
C LYS A 25 1.41 -7.97 -10.41
N PRO A 26 1.72 -9.13 -11.01
CA PRO A 26 2.49 -10.16 -10.32
C PRO A 26 3.80 -9.60 -9.76
N GLY A 27 4.09 -9.89 -8.49
CA GLY A 27 5.26 -9.39 -7.79
C GLY A 27 5.07 -8.06 -7.05
N ASP A 28 3.94 -7.37 -7.22
CA ASP A 28 3.55 -6.27 -6.35
C ASP A 28 3.35 -6.78 -4.90
N ARG A 29 3.71 -5.97 -3.90
CA ARG A 29 3.61 -6.34 -2.48
C ARG A 29 3.06 -5.19 -1.63
N LEU A 30 2.18 -5.53 -0.69
CA LEU A 30 1.72 -4.65 0.39
C LEU A 30 2.02 -5.31 1.73
N GLU A 31 2.66 -4.56 2.63
CA GLU A 31 2.86 -4.95 4.03
C GLU A 31 2.27 -3.84 4.90
N ALA A 32 1.41 -4.21 5.86
CA ALA A 32 0.88 -3.32 6.86
C ALA A 32 1.04 -3.94 8.23
N ARG A 33 1.58 -3.18 9.19
CA ARG A 33 1.79 -3.66 10.56
C ARG A 33 1.67 -2.55 11.58
N ILE A 34 1.28 -2.93 12.78
CA ILE A 34 1.45 -2.13 13.99
C ILE A 34 2.63 -2.74 14.75
N THR A 35 3.60 -1.91 15.12
CA THR A 35 4.78 -2.35 15.89
C THR A 35 4.50 -2.29 17.39
N ASP A 36 5.31 -2.97 18.20
CA ASP A 36 5.18 -2.97 19.67
C ASP A 36 5.28 -1.56 20.29
N SER A 37 5.96 -0.64 19.61
CA SER A 37 6.03 0.77 19.99
C SER A 37 4.85 1.61 19.45
N ASN A 38 3.73 0.99 19.09
CA ASN A 38 2.53 1.62 18.52
C ASN A 38 2.73 2.43 17.24
N ARG A 39 3.82 2.20 16.48
CA ARG A 39 3.97 2.81 15.16
C ARG A 39 3.14 2.04 14.15
N ARG A 40 2.39 2.76 13.31
CA ARG A 40 1.64 2.19 12.19
C ARG A 40 2.49 2.31 10.94
N VAL A 41 2.80 1.19 10.32
CA VAL A 41 3.71 1.12 9.16
C VAL A 41 2.95 0.51 7.99
N VAL A 42 3.06 1.16 6.83
CA VAL A 42 2.63 0.59 5.55
C VAL A 42 3.80 0.66 4.57
N LYS A 43 3.98 -0.40 3.80
CA LYS A 43 4.95 -0.50 2.71
C LYS A 43 4.27 -1.05 1.47
N VAL A 44 4.55 -0.43 0.35
CA VAL A 44 4.07 -0.84 -0.97
C VAL A 44 5.27 -0.91 -1.90
N GLN A 45 5.37 -2.02 -2.63
CA GLN A 45 6.38 -2.23 -3.65
C GLN A 45 5.68 -2.60 -4.95
N THR A 46 5.96 -1.85 -6.01
CA THR A 46 5.42 -2.09 -7.36
C THR A 46 6.53 -2.10 -8.40
N ASP A 47 6.18 -2.47 -9.64
CA ASP A 47 7.07 -2.45 -10.80
C ASP A 47 8.35 -3.27 -10.58
N ASN A 48 8.17 -4.48 -10.01
CA ASN A 48 9.27 -5.39 -9.66
C ASN A 48 10.32 -4.77 -8.72
N GLY A 49 9.89 -3.87 -7.83
CA GLY A 49 10.77 -3.19 -6.88
C GLY A 49 11.45 -1.92 -7.36
N ASN A 50 11.13 -1.46 -8.56
CA ASN A 50 11.59 -0.16 -9.07
C ASN A 50 10.84 1.01 -8.43
N SER A 51 9.62 0.77 -7.96
CA SER A 51 8.79 1.72 -7.24
C SER A 51 8.56 1.21 -5.82
N LYS A 52 8.95 2.00 -4.80
CA LYS A 52 8.69 1.70 -3.39
C LYS A 52 8.08 2.92 -2.72
N TYR A 53 7.05 2.68 -1.92
CA TYR A 53 6.48 3.69 -1.05
C TYR A 53 6.35 3.11 0.35
N SER A 54 6.66 3.89 1.36
CA SER A 54 6.40 3.52 2.75
C SER A 54 5.98 4.73 3.56
N ALA A 55 5.05 4.52 4.47
CA ALA A 55 4.66 5.51 5.45
C ALA A 55 4.70 4.91 6.86
N THR A 56 5.23 5.68 7.80
CA THR A 56 5.27 5.33 9.23
C THR A 56 4.64 6.45 10.02
N GLN A 57 3.51 6.16 10.67
CA GLN A 57 2.90 7.05 11.65
C GLN A 57 3.36 6.66 13.05
N TYR A 58 3.95 7.62 13.76
CA TYR A 58 4.39 7.46 15.13
C TYR A 58 3.25 7.74 16.12
N PRO A 59 3.33 7.26 17.37
CA PRO A 59 2.29 7.49 18.37
C PRO A 59 2.03 8.97 18.68
N ASN A 60 3.05 9.82 18.55
CA ASN A 60 2.96 11.27 18.71
C ASN A 60 2.28 11.98 17.52
N GLY A 61 1.79 11.23 16.53
CA GLY A 61 1.16 11.76 15.33
C GLY A 61 2.12 12.10 14.19
N THR A 62 3.44 12.06 14.40
CA THR A 62 4.42 12.31 13.33
C THR A 62 4.25 11.29 12.21
N LEU A 63 4.22 11.76 10.96
CA LEU A 63 4.18 10.93 9.76
C LEU A 63 5.50 11.06 9.01
N VAL A 64 6.16 9.93 8.75
CA VAL A 64 7.34 9.87 7.89
C VAL A 64 6.99 9.07 6.64
N GLU A 65 7.16 9.69 5.49
CA GLU A 65 6.92 9.09 4.19
C GLU A 65 8.23 8.92 3.43
N THR A 66 8.34 7.85 2.66
CA THR A 66 9.48 7.60 1.78
C THR A 66 8.96 7.07 0.45
N LYS A 67 9.36 7.73 -0.63
CA LYS A 67 9.07 7.32 -2.01
C LYS A 67 10.38 7.12 -2.73
N VAL A 68 10.55 5.96 -3.36
CA VAL A 68 11.72 5.60 -4.15
C VAL A 68 11.25 5.19 -5.53
N THR A 69 11.83 5.82 -6.55
CA THR A 69 11.65 5.45 -7.96
C THR A 69 13.03 5.33 -8.58
N LYS A 70 13.36 4.14 -9.09
CA LYS A 70 14.60 3.95 -9.86
C LYS A 70 14.38 4.50 -11.27
N GLN A 71 15.17 5.50 -11.65
CA GLN A 71 15.25 5.91 -13.06
C GLN A 71 16.20 4.97 -13.79
N LYS A 72 15.79 4.54 -14.98
CA LYS A 72 16.62 3.72 -15.89
C LYS A 72 17.38 4.62 -16.83
#